data_AF-A0A3B7ME47-F1
#
_entry.id   AF-A0A3B7ME47-F1
#
_cell.length_a   1.000
_cell.length_b   1.000
_cell.length_c   1.000
_cell.angle_alpha   90.00
_cell.angle_beta   90.00
_cell.angle_gamma   90.00
#
_symmetry.space_group_name_H-M   'P 1'
#
loop_
_entity.id
_entity.type
_entity.pdbx_description
1 polymer ?
#
loop_
_entity_poly.entity_id
_entity_poly.type
_entity_poly.pdbx_seq_one_letter_code
_entity_poly.pdbx_strand_id
1 'polypeptide(L)'
;MKSAFLIVCMLCMSSARIFSQGYTPKIETGACQIKIANGLIARCGYLVVPENRQKPQGRTIKIPFVYVRQPGMDSIRNVILNTTGGPGYSTIANFDSLRYNSDFFQFGGFIAFDQRGTKRSHPCLDCPEVGESAKHAYRENLSKDSLELIAVKQCRQRLAAQGIDLSAYNTIESAADINDLRRALQLDSLTLLGISYSGGLMLTVARNHPEAVKALILNSPLPGYVNYEEHALFNFNEALNQVFDNCEADSTHDARYAGLRERFHQYFTSLAGKKFSLRYAEPGKRDSFTIRYTKDELTDAVIDRLNTGQLKTVPFVMTNIINGNHAQYVREQVDGVFRGNQALSAGMRYSIYCSEQIAYADKALIKQQDEVLPWLAGHPFNNVDHAICTCWQVKPEPAIVKTPVYSNVPALIAGGDADPWCRPFYNRLIKRTMPHAQLITVHNNGHGARLGMKGVDFAKMFLTNPYKKLVSPLKEVTVE
;
A
#
# COMPACT_ATOMS: atom_id res chain seq x y z
N MET A 1 -13.33 -73.89 20.18
CA MET A 1 -13.85 -72.83 19.29
C MET A 1 -13.38 -71.50 19.83
N LYS A 2 -12.44 -70.87 19.11
CA LYS A 2 -11.84 -69.57 19.39
C LYS A 2 -12.73 -68.49 18.79
N SER A 3 -12.85 -67.33 19.43
CA SER A 3 -13.03 -66.05 18.74
C SER A 3 -12.60 -64.93 19.68
N ALA A 4 -11.36 -64.51 19.52
CA ALA A 4 -10.81 -63.29 20.09
C ALA A 4 -11.13 -62.14 19.11
N PHE A 5 -11.80 -61.09 19.60
CA PHE A 5 -11.99 -59.85 18.84
C PHE A 5 -10.80 -58.94 19.13
N LEU A 6 -9.86 -58.86 18.18
CA LEU A 6 -8.78 -57.87 18.18
C LEU A 6 -9.34 -56.55 17.64
N ILE A 7 -9.42 -55.52 18.47
CA ILE A 7 -9.65 -54.14 18.02
C ILE A 7 -8.31 -53.60 17.54
N VAL A 8 -8.18 -53.45 16.22
CA VAL A 8 -7.03 -52.79 15.59
C VAL A 8 -7.30 -51.28 15.61
N CYS A 9 -6.65 -50.57 16.53
CA CYS A 9 -6.50 -49.11 16.44
C CYS A 9 -5.53 -48.78 15.30
N MET A 10 -6.06 -48.48 14.11
CA MET A 10 -5.29 -47.81 13.07
C MET A 10 -5.01 -46.38 13.52
N LEU A 11 -3.78 -46.11 13.95
CA LEU A 11 -3.21 -44.77 13.98
C LEU A 11 -3.16 -44.24 12.54
N CYS A 12 -4.11 -43.38 12.17
CA CYS A 12 -3.93 -42.47 11.04
C CYS A 12 -2.84 -41.45 11.41
N MET A 13 -1.58 -41.82 11.23
CA MET A 13 -0.51 -40.83 11.07
C MET A 13 -0.74 -40.13 9.73
N SER A 14 -1.51 -39.06 9.76
CA SER A 14 -1.52 -38.06 8.68
C SER A 14 -0.11 -37.49 8.59
N SER A 15 0.69 -38.08 7.70
CA SER A 15 1.98 -37.55 7.28
C SER A 15 1.71 -36.20 6.62
N ALA A 16 1.86 -35.14 7.42
CA ALA A 16 2.07 -33.81 6.88
C ALA A 16 3.27 -33.93 5.94
N ARG A 17 3.01 -33.89 4.62
CA ARG A 17 4.07 -33.74 3.64
C ARG A 17 4.69 -32.38 3.94
N ILE A 18 5.78 -32.39 4.70
CA ILE A 18 6.74 -31.30 4.73
C ILE A 18 7.20 -31.21 3.28
N PHE A 19 6.60 -30.31 2.51
CA PHE A 19 7.18 -29.90 1.24
C PHE A 19 8.52 -29.27 1.61
N SER A 20 9.57 -30.09 1.60
CA SER A 20 10.94 -29.61 1.63
C SER A 20 11.03 -28.59 0.51
N GLN A 21 11.28 -27.34 0.89
CA GLN A 21 11.46 -26.27 -0.06
C GLN A 21 12.54 -26.71 -1.05
N GLY A 22 12.19 -26.83 -2.33
CA GLY A 22 13.08 -27.37 -3.36
C GLY A 22 14.26 -26.46 -3.72
N TYR A 23 14.53 -25.45 -2.89
CA TYR A 23 15.59 -24.46 -3.05
C TYR A 23 16.03 -23.93 -1.67
N THR A 24 17.22 -23.35 -1.62
CA THR A 24 17.75 -22.66 -0.45
C THR A 24 17.88 -21.17 -0.79
N PRO A 25 17.27 -20.25 -0.04
CA PRO A 25 17.43 -18.81 -0.28
C PRO A 25 18.88 -18.39 -0.03
N LYS A 26 19.40 -17.47 -0.86
CA LYS A 26 20.79 -17.01 -0.78
C LYS A 26 20.85 -15.49 -0.66
N ILE A 27 21.91 -14.99 -0.05
CA ILE A 27 22.25 -13.57 -0.06
C ILE A 27 23.41 -13.35 -1.02
N GLU A 28 23.19 -12.45 -1.98
CA GLU A 28 24.26 -11.86 -2.78
C GLU A 28 24.62 -10.53 -2.15
N THR A 29 25.79 -10.46 -1.50
CA THR A 29 26.25 -9.24 -0.82
C THR A 29 26.60 -8.14 -1.81
N GLY A 30 26.29 -6.90 -1.48
CA GLY A 30 26.62 -5.73 -2.29
C GLY A 30 26.71 -4.45 -1.48
N ALA A 31 27.05 -3.35 -2.15
CA ALA A 31 27.04 -2.03 -1.54
C ALA A 31 25.63 -1.65 -1.06
N CYS A 32 25.53 -0.93 0.05
CA CYS A 32 24.27 -0.37 0.50
C CYS A 32 23.78 0.69 -0.50
N GLN A 33 22.52 0.57 -0.92
CA GLN A 33 21.88 1.48 -1.86
C GLN A 33 21.45 2.82 -1.22
N ILE A 34 21.82 3.02 0.05
CA ILE A 34 21.58 4.22 0.86
C ILE A 34 22.83 4.49 1.69
N LYS A 35 23.00 5.74 2.13
CA LYS A 35 24.15 6.10 2.97
C LYS A 35 23.98 5.53 4.37
N ILE A 36 25.00 4.85 4.88
CA ILE A 36 25.02 4.32 6.25
C ILE A 36 26.01 5.15 7.07
N ALA A 37 25.56 5.71 8.19
CA ALA A 37 26.43 6.47 9.08
C ALA A 37 27.56 5.61 9.67
N ASN A 38 28.71 6.23 9.90
CA ASN A 38 29.85 5.59 10.56
C ASN A 38 29.46 5.02 11.93
N GLY A 39 30.04 3.86 12.28
CA GLY A 39 29.78 3.17 13.54
C GLY A 39 28.55 2.27 13.54
N LEU A 40 27.73 2.27 12.47
CA LEU A 40 26.68 1.26 12.28
C LEU A 40 27.24 0.00 11.63
N ILE A 41 26.66 -1.15 11.98
CA ILE A 41 26.96 -2.44 11.35
C ILE A 41 25.88 -2.71 10.30
N ALA A 42 26.29 -2.85 9.04
CA ALA A 42 25.37 -3.06 7.93
C ALA A 42 25.67 -4.33 7.13
N ARG A 43 24.59 -4.99 6.69
CA ARG A 43 24.59 -6.07 5.69
C ARG A 43 23.63 -5.67 4.59
N CYS A 44 24.15 -5.48 3.39
CA CYS A 44 23.41 -5.02 2.24
C CYS A 44 23.64 -5.95 1.05
N GLY A 45 22.68 -5.97 0.13
CA GLY A 45 22.75 -6.78 -1.06
C GLY A 45 21.37 -7.20 -1.52
N TYR A 46 21.28 -8.39 -2.08
CA TYR A 46 20.06 -8.96 -2.61
C TYR A 46 19.75 -10.31 -1.97
N LEU A 47 18.48 -10.52 -1.66
CA LEU A 47 17.90 -11.85 -1.53
C LEU A 47 17.77 -12.46 -2.92
N VAL A 48 18.34 -13.65 -3.11
CA VAL A 48 18.25 -14.43 -4.35
C VAL A 48 17.35 -15.64 -4.11
N VAL A 49 16.22 -15.67 -4.82
CA VAL A 49 15.15 -16.68 -4.68
C VAL A 49 14.57 -17.04 -6.05
N PRO A 50 13.87 -18.17 -6.21
CA PRO A 50 13.11 -18.46 -7.42
C PRO A 50 12.08 -17.37 -7.70
N GLU A 51 11.90 -17.02 -8.98
CA GLU A 51 10.83 -16.13 -9.42
C GLU A 51 9.47 -16.71 -9.04
N ASN A 52 9.27 -18.00 -9.31
CA ASN A 52 8.03 -18.72 -9.03
C ASN A 52 8.36 -19.96 -8.20
N ARG A 53 7.85 -20.05 -6.97
CA ARG A 53 8.18 -21.16 -6.05
C ARG A 53 7.58 -22.50 -6.49
N GLN A 54 6.60 -22.50 -7.40
CA GLN A 54 6.11 -23.72 -8.06
C GLN A 54 7.07 -24.21 -9.15
N LYS A 55 8.06 -23.40 -9.54
CA LYS A 55 9.15 -23.74 -10.47
C LYS A 55 10.50 -23.46 -9.80
N PRO A 56 10.87 -24.21 -8.74
CA PRO A 56 12.03 -23.88 -7.90
C PRO A 56 13.38 -23.97 -8.63
N GLN A 57 13.45 -24.69 -9.75
CA GLN A 57 14.62 -24.77 -10.64
C GLN A 57 14.53 -23.81 -11.84
N GLY A 58 13.55 -22.91 -11.83
CA GLY A 58 13.34 -21.92 -12.89
C GLY A 58 14.22 -20.67 -12.72
N ARG A 59 13.75 -19.56 -13.28
CA ARG A 59 14.42 -18.25 -13.15
C ARG A 59 14.53 -17.87 -11.68
N THR A 60 15.61 -17.19 -11.33
CA THR A 60 15.78 -16.55 -10.03
C THR A 60 15.66 -15.04 -10.16
N ILE A 61 15.26 -14.39 -9.07
CA ILE A 61 15.16 -12.94 -8.96
C ILE A 61 16.05 -12.46 -7.82
N LYS A 62 16.40 -11.17 -7.86
CA LYS A 62 17.17 -10.48 -6.83
C LYS A 62 16.34 -9.37 -6.22
N ILE A 63 16.11 -9.42 -4.91
CA ILE A 63 15.30 -8.43 -4.18
C ILE A 63 16.20 -7.71 -3.19
N PRO A 64 16.37 -6.38 -3.29
CA PRO A 64 17.34 -5.68 -2.47
C PRO A 64 16.88 -5.56 -1.03
N PHE A 65 17.84 -5.60 -0.12
CA PHE A 65 17.63 -5.34 1.29
C PHE A 65 18.79 -4.52 1.88
N VAL A 66 18.49 -3.79 2.95
CA VAL A 66 19.46 -3.11 3.79
C VAL A 66 19.18 -3.51 5.24
N TYR A 67 20.04 -4.35 5.83
CA TYR A 67 19.98 -4.69 7.25
C TYR A 67 21.04 -3.88 8.02
N VAL A 68 20.60 -3.10 9.01
CA VAL A 68 21.48 -2.23 9.82
C VAL A 68 21.17 -2.38 11.30
N ARG A 69 22.20 -2.28 12.14
CA ARG A 69 22.06 -2.21 13.60
C ARG A 69 23.18 -1.38 14.22
N GLN A 70 22.96 -0.91 15.45
CA GLN A 70 24.03 -0.35 16.27
C GLN A 70 24.90 -1.48 16.88
N PRO A 71 26.18 -1.21 17.18
CA PRO A 71 27.01 -2.11 17.98
C PRO A 71 26.34 -2.42 19.33
N GLY A 72 26.49 -3.66 19.81
CA GLY A 72 25.85 -4.11 21.06
C GLY A 72 24.39 -4.55 20.93
N MET A 73 23.70 -4.21 19.84
CA MET A 73 22.37 -4.78 19.55
C MET A 73 22.48 -6.25 19.13
N ASP A 74 21.49 -7.04 19.54
CA ASP A 74 21.32 -8.44 19.12
C ASP A 74 21.26 -8.52 17.58
N SER A 75 22.01 -9.44 17.00
CA SER A 75 22.10 -9.61 15.54
C SER A 75 21.07 -10.57 14.97
N ILE A 76 20.35 -11.30 15.83
CA ILE A 76 19.43 -12.41 15.50
C ILE A 76 17.99 -12.07 15.92
N ARG A 77 17.82 -11.44 17.08
CA ARG A 77 16.52 -11.10 17.68
C ARG A 77 16.25 -9.60 17.64
N ASN A 78 14.98 -9.25 17.86
CA ASN A 78 14.52 -7.85 17.92
C ASN A 78 14.90 -7.09 16.64
N VAL A 79 14.54 -7.66 15.49
CA VAL A 79 14.75 -7.04 14.18
C VAL A 79 13.39 -6.61 13.63
N ILE A 80 13.27 -5.33 13.28
CA ILE A 80 12.14 -4.80 12.53
C ILE A 80 12.44 -4.92 11.04
N LEU A 81 11.52 -5.53 10.28
CA LEU A 81 11.51 -5.42 8.83
C LEU A 81 10.39 -4.47 8.40
N ASN A 82 10.74 -3.46 7.62
CA ASN A 82 9.84 -2.47 7.09
C ASN A 82 9.67 -2.65 5.59
N THR A 83 8.42 -2.58 5.13
CA THR A 83 8.10 -2.41 3.71
C THR A 83 7.03 -1.32 3.51
N THR A 84 7.21 -0.51 2.47
CA THR A 84 6.22 0.51 2.08
C THR A 84 5.05 -0.12 1.29
N GLY A 85 3.97 0.63 1.13
CA GLY A 85 2.81 0.22 0.35
C GLY A 85 2.90 0.54 -1.14
N GLY A 86 1.77 0.96 -1.71
CA GLY A 86 1.57 1.13 -3.15
C GLY A 86 0.48 0.17 -3.62
N PRO A 87 0.79 -1.11 -3.89
CA PRO A 87 2.13 -1.71 -4.10
C PRO A 87 2.92 -1.06 -5.25
N GLY A 88 4.17 -1.51 -5.42
CA GLY A 88 5.05 -1.11 -6.53
C GLY A 88 6.10 -0.06 -6.17
N TYR A 89 6.04 0.52 -4.96
CA TYR A 89 7.06 1.45 -4.48
C TYR A 89 8.24 0.72 -3.84
N SER A 90 9.45 1.21 -4.09
CA SER A 90 10.65 0.77 -3.38
C SER A 90 10.66 1.35 -1.96
N THR A 91 10.79 0.48 -0.96
CA THR A 91 10.95 0.87 0.44
C THR A 91 12.30 1.53 0.64
N ILE A 92 13.36 0.95 0.08
CA ILE A 92 14.73 1.44 0.27
C ILE A 92 14.90 2.81 -0.39
N ALA A 93 14.19 3.09 -1.49
CA ALA A 93 14.20 4.41 -2.13
C ALA A 93 13.59 5.53 -1.30
N ASN A 94 12.83 5.22 -0.23
CA ASN A 94 12.32 6.23 0.70
C ASN A 94 13.39 6.74 1.69
N PHE A 95 14.61 6.21 1.63
CA PHE A 95 15.71 6.58 2.51
C PHE A 95 16.89 7.10 1.70
N ASP A 96 17.35 8.30 2.03
CA ASP A 96 18.66 8.79 1.56
C ASP A 96 19.81 8.26 2.43
N SER A 97 19.56 8.13 3.73
CA SER A 97 20.55 7.69 4.71
C SER A 97 19.92 7.10 5.97
N LEU A 98 20.65 6.20 6.63
CA LEU A 98 20.40 5.79 8.01
C LEU A 98 21.46 6.39 8.93
N ARG A 99 21.02 7.26 9.83
CA ARG A 99 21.86 7.95 10.82
C ARG A 99 21.95 7.14 12.10
N TYR A 100 23.03 7.30 12.86
CA TYR A 100 23.24 6.55 14.10
C TYR A 100 22.07 6.68 15.09
N ASN A 101 21.44 7.85 15.16
CA ASN A 101 20.31 8.17 16.04
C ASN A 101 18.93 8.04 15.37
N SER A 102 18.80 7.27 14.28
CA SER A 102 17.49 7.06 13.64
C SER A 102 16.53 6.33 14.60
N ASP A 103 15.29 6.80 14.70
CA ASP A 103 14.29 6.26 15.63
C ASP A 103 14.01 4.76 15.43
N PHE A 104 14.25 4.22 14.24
CA PHE A 104 14.11 2.77 13.97
C PHE A 104 14.96 1.90 14.90
N PHE A 105 16.13 2.38 15.32
CA PHE A 105 17.06 1.63 16.17
C PHE A 105 16.59 1.51 17.62
N GLN A 106 15.57 2.28 18.04
CA GLN A 106 14.99 2.12 19.38
C GLN A 106 14.31 0.75 19.58
N PHE A 107 14.12 -0.01 18.49
CA PHE A 107 13.49 -1.32 18.48
C PHE A 107 14.45 -2.48 18.20
N GLY A 108 15.75 -2.19 18.04
CA GLY A 108 16.79 -3.15 17.69
C GLY A 108 17.26 -3.02 16.25
N GLY A 109 17.53 -4.15 15.59
CA GLY A 109 17.98 -4.17 14.21
C GLY A 109 16.89 -3.71 13.24
N PHE A 110 17.27 -3.08 12.13
CA PHE A 110 16.32 -2.57 11.13
C PHE A 110 16.64 -3.11 9.73
N ILE A 111 15.62 -3.61 9.06
CA ILE A 111 15.67 -4.05 7.66
C ILE A 111 14.72 -3.16 6.84
N ALA A 112 15.27 -2.43 5.88
CA ALA A 112 14.49 -1.92 4.76
C ALA A 112 14.51 -2.98 3.65
N PHE A 113 13.33 -3.47 3.27
CA PHE A 113 13.18 -4.49 2.24
C PHE A 113 12.27 -4.02 1.13
N ASP A 114 12.73 -4.17 -0.11
CA ASP A 114 11.91 -3.94 -1.29
C ASP A 114 11.07 -5.18 -1.59
N GLN A 115 9.99 -4.98 -2.34
CA GLN A 115 9.19 -6.09 -2.86
C GLN A 115 9.74 -6.52 -4.23
N ARG A 116 9.55 -7.79 -4.59
CA ARG A 116 9.88 -8.31 -5.93
C ARG A 116 9.30 -7.41 -7.03
N GLY A 117 10.08 -7.13 -8.07
CA GLY A 117 9.65 -6.33 -9.23
C GLY A 117 9.63 -4.81 -9.03
N THR A 118 9.94 -4.30 -7.84
CA THR A 118 10.11 -2.85 -7.61
C THR A 118 11.40 -2.30 -8.23
N LYS A 119 11.56 -0.97 -8.25
CA LYS A 119 12.60 -0.25 -9.02
C LYS A 119 14.02 -0.78 -8.90
N ARG A 120 14.40 -1.26 -7.71
CA ARG A 120 15.75 -1.76 -7.40
C ARG A 120 15.86 -3.28 -7.43
N SER A 121 14.77 -4.00 -7.70
CA SER A 121 14.76 -5.45 -7.89
C SER A 121 15.23 -5.84 -9.29
N HIS A 122 15.70 -7.08 -9.43
CA HIS A 122 16.02 -7.68 -10.72
C HIS A 122 15.19 -8.96 -10.93
N PRO A 123 14.27 -8.98 -11.92
CA PRO A 123 13.95 -7.89 -12.84
C PRO A 123 13.14 -6.77 -12.15
N CYS A 124 13.17 -5.58 -12.75
CA CYS A 124 12.31 -4.45 -12.41
C CYS A 124 11.11 -4.45 -13.37
N LEU A 125 9.89 -4.42 -12.82
CA LEU A 125 8.64 -4.43 -13.58
C LEU A 125 8.12 -3.00 -13.80
N ASP A 126 9.01 -2.07 -14.12
CA ASP A 126 8.58 -0.72 -14.47
C ASP A 126 7.99 -0.64 -15.89
N CYS A 127 7.04 0.28 -16.07
CA CYS A 127 6.39 0.56 -17.34
C CYS A 127 6.57 2.04 -17.72
N PRO A 128 7.75 2.47 -18.20
CA PRO A 128 7.95 3.83 -18.69
C PRO A 128 6.95 4.22 -19.79
N GLU A 129 6.44 3.24 -20.55
CA GLU A 129 5.41 3.45 -21.58
C GLU A 129 4.15 4.14 -21.02
N VAL A 130 3.74 3.79 -19.79
CA VAL A 130 2.54 4.34 -19.15
C VAL A 130 2.76 5.78 -18.70
N GLY A 131 3.95 6.09 -18.16
CA GLY A 131 4.30 7.45 -17.77
C GLY A 131 4.32 8.41 -18.96
N GLU A 132 4.82 7.97 -20.10
CA GLU A 132 4.85 8.78 -21.32
C GLU A 132 3.48 8.89 -21.99
N SER A 133 2.63 7.85 -21.92
CA SER A 133 1.27 7.90 -22.49
C SER A 133 0.40 8.95 -21.80
N ALA A 134 0.50 9.11 -20.48
CA ALA A 134 -0.23 10.14 -19.74
C ALA A 134 0.16 11.56 -20.16
N LYS A 135 1.47 11.83 -20.33
CA LYS A 135 1.97 13.13 -20.82
C LYS A 135 1.51 13.40 -22.26
N HIS A 136 1.59 12.37 -23.10
CA HIS A 136 1.13 12.44 -24.49
C HIS A 136 -0.37 12.77 -24.56
N ALA A 137 -1.19 12.13 -23.72
CA ALA A 137 -2.62 12.40 -23.66
C ALA A 137 -2.94 13.87 -23.35
N TYR A 138 -2.23 14.49 -22.40
CA TYR A 138 -2.41 15.92 -22.10
C TYR A 138 -1.93 16.85 -23.22
N ARG A 139 -0.77 16.57 -23.83
CA ARG A 139 -0.23 17.40 -24.92
C ARG A 139 -1.18 17.46 -26.13
N GLU A 140 -1.71 16.31 -26.51
CA GLU A 140 -2.52 16.16 -27.73
C GLU A 140 -4.03 16.16 -27.47
N ASN A 141 -4.46 16.33 -26.20
CA ASN A 141 -5.86 16.26 -25.78
C ASN A 141 -6.57 14.97 -26.23
N LEU A 142 -5.85 13.84 -26.16
CA LEU A 142 -6.33 12.51 -26.51
C LEU A 142 -6.95 11.81 -25.30
N SER A 143 -7.64 10.70 -25.55
CA SER A 143 -8.18 9.83 -24.49
C SER A 143 -7.04 9.23 -23.66
N LYS A 144 -6.99 9.59 -22.36
CA LYS A 144 -6.01 9.08 -21.40
C LYS A 144 -6.12 7.56 -21.27
N ASP A 145 -7.34 7.07 -21.02
CA ASP A 145 -7.64 5.65 -20.84
C ASP A 145 -7.19 4.82 -22.05
N SER A 146 -7.48 5.30 -23.26
CA SER A 146 -7.12 4.56 -24.48
C SER A 146 -5.61 4.48 -24.68
N LEU A 147 -4.88 5.57 -24.43
CA LEU A 147 -3.42 5.59 -24.53
C LEU A 147 -2.77 4.78 -23.40
N GLU A 148 -3.33 4.77 -22.21
CA GLU A 148 -2.89 3.93 -21.10
C GLU A 148 -3.03 2.44 -21.43
N LEU A 149 -4.17 2.00 -21.95
CA LEU A 149 -4.37 0.59 -22.33
C LEU A 149 -3.37 0.13 -23.41
N ILE A 150 -3.03 1.00 -24.37
CA ILE A 150 -1.99 0.71 -25.37
C ILE A 150 -0.63 0.55 -24.69
N ALA A 151 -0.26 1.50 -23.81
CA ALA A 151 1.01 1.47 -23.09
C ALA A 151 1.14 0.26 -22.17
N VAL A 152 0.08 -0.15 -21.47
CA VAL A 152 0.05 -1.35 -20.64
C VAL A 152 0.28 -2.60 -21.47
N LYS A 153 -0.35 -2.73 -22.65
CA LYS A 153 -0.10 -3.85 -23.57
C LYS A 153 1.36 -3.89 -24.03
N GLN A 154 1.94 -2.74 -24.38
CA GLN A 154 3.35 -2.63 -24.77
C GLN A 154 4.29 -3.04 -23.63
N CYS A 155 4.07 -2.51 -22.43
CA CYS A 155 4.87 -2.87 -21.25
C CYS A 155 4.79 -4.37 -20.96
N ARG A 156 3.58 -4.96 -20.97
CA ARG A 156 3.40 -6.40 -20.78
C ARG A 156 4.17 -7.20 -21.82
N GLN A 157 4.05 -6.86 -23.10
CA GLN A 157 4.74 -7.54 -24.19
C GLN A 157 6.26 -7.49 -23.98
N ARG A 158 6.81 -6.31 -23.64
CA ARG A 158 8.24 -6.14 -23.36
C ARG A 158 8.71 -6.99 -22.18
N LEU A 159 7.96 -7.05 -21.09
CA LEU A 159 8.34 -7.83 -19.91
C LEU A 159 8.20 -9.34 -20.16
N ALA A 160 7.12 -9.77 -20.82
CA ALA A 160 6.91 -11.16 -21.19
C ALA A 160 7.99 -11.68 -22.17
N ALA A 161 8.42 -10.85 -23.13
CA ALA A 161 9.50 -11.18 -24.05
C ALA A 161 10.86 -11.42 -23.35
N GLN A 162 11.06 -10.88 -22.14
CA GLN A 162 12.24 -11.16 -21.31
C GLN A 162 12.12 -12.49 -20.53
N GLY A 163 11.01 -13.20 -20.69
CA GLY A 163 10.70 -14.45 -20.01
C GLY A 163 10.26 -14.28 -18.55
N ILE A 164 9.80 -13.09 -18.17
CA ILE A 164 9.33 -12.77 -16.81
C ILE A 164 7.95 -13.39 -16.59
N ASP A 165 7.80 -14.18 -15.54
CA ASP A 165 6.49 -14.71 -15.10
C ASP A 165 5.73 -13.64 -14.30
N LEU A 166 4.99 -12.77 -14.99
CA LEU A 166 4.23 -11.68 -14.36
C LEU A 166 3.24 -12.15 -13.27
N SER A 167 2.79 -13.40 -13.32
CA SER A 167 1.87 -13.96 -12.31
C SER A 167 2.58 -14.32 -11.01
N ALA A 168 3.92 -14.38 -11.00
CA ALA A 168 4.71 -14.64 -9.80
C ALA A 168 5.01 -13.38 -8.97
N TYR A 169 4.52 -12.21 -9.40
CA TYR A 169 4.65 -10.94 -8.68
C TYR A 169 3.35 -10.66 -7.94
N ASN A 170 3.14 -11.43 -6.88
CA ASN A 170 1.93 -11.42 -6.04
C ASN A 170 2.31 -11.39 -4.54
N THR A 171 1.31 -11.22 -3.68
CA THR A 171 1.49 -11.10 -2.23
C THR A 171 1.93 -12.42 -1.57
N ILE A 172 1.50 -13.59 -2.04
CA ILE A 172 1.91 -14.88 -1.46
C ILE A 172 3.41 -15.10 -1.65
N GLU A 173 3.90 -14.89 -2.87
CA GLU A 173 5.32 -15.00 -3.20
C GLU A 173 6.15 -13.93 -2.46
N SER A 174 5.63 -12.70 -2.34
CA SER A 174 6.27 -11.62 -1.56
C SER A 174 6.34 -11.94 -0.05
N ALA A 175 5.32 -12.60 0.51
CA ALA A 175 5.32 -13.03 1.91
C ALA A 175 6.38 -14.10 2.17
N ALA A 176 6.55 -15.01 1.21
CA ALA A 176 7.61 -16.02 1.28
C ALA A 176 9.01 -15.41 1.11
N ASP A 177 9.16 -14.31 0.37
CA ASP A 177 10.43 -13.58 0.28
C ASP A 177 10.87 -13.01 1.65
N ILE A 178 9.92 -12.50 2.43
CA ILE A 178 10.20 -11.99 3.79
C ILE A 178 10.71 -13.13 4.68
N ASN A 179 10.08 -14.32 4.65
CA ASN A 179 10.55 -15.47 5.43
C ASN A 179 11.89 -16.01 4.92
N ASP A 180 12.12 -16.03 3.62
CA ASP A 180 13.39 -16.44 3.02
C ASP A 180 14.53 -15.48 3.39
N LEU A 181 14.28 -14.17 3.41
CA LEU A 181 15.26 -13.19 3.90
C LEU A 181 15.60 -13.43 5.37
N ARG A 182 14.58 -13.61 6.22
CA ARG A 182 14.76 -13.95 7.64
C ARG A 182 15.69 -15.14 7.81
N ARG A 183 15.43 -16.22 7.06
CA ARG A 183 16.23 -17.46 7.12
C ARG A 183 17.65 -17.28 6.58
N ALA A 184 17.81 -16.59 5.46
CA ALA A 184 19.12 -16.34 4.87
C ALA A 184 19.99 -15.44 5.76
N LEU A 185 19.37 -14.51 6.50
CA LEU A 185 20.05 -13.70 7.53
C LEU A 185 20.21 -14.41 8.88
N GLN A 186 19.65 -15.61 9.03
CA GLN A 186 19.67 -16.41 10.27
C GLN A 186 19.02 -15.68 11.45
N LEU A 187 17.89 -15.03 11.20
CA LEU A 187 17.10 -14.34 12.22
C LEU A 187 16.04 -15.26 12.83
N ASP A 188 15.81 -15.15 14.13
CA ASP A 188 14.82 -15.97 14.83
C ASP A 188 13.41 -15.67 14.31
N SER A 189 12.98 -14.41 14.48
CA SER A 189 11.68 -13.88 14.06
C SER A 189 11.77 -12.36 13.86
N LEU A 190 10.78 -11.79 13.18
CA LEU A 190 10.74 -10.38 12.81
C LEU A 190 9.56 -9.67 13.48
N THR A 191 9.78 -8.42 13.86
CA THR A 191 8.66 -7.48 13.98
C THR A 191 8.41 -6.90 12.59
N LEU A 192 7.20 -7.06 12.06
CA LEU A 192 6.88 -6.62 10.71
C LEU A 192 6.15 -5.29 10.75
N LEU A 193 6.73 -4.27 10.12
CA LEU A 193 6.14 -2.95 9.93
C LEU A 193 5.67 -2.82 8.47
N GLY A 194 4.36 -2.69 8.28
CA GLY A 194 3.75 -2.55 6.97
C GLY A 194 2.80 -1.36 6.91
N ILE A 195 2.91 -0.58 5.83
CA ILE A 195 2.01 0.56 5.57
C ILE A 195 1.12 0.24 4.36
N SER A 196 -0.17 0.58 4.42
CA SER A 196 -1.08 0.44 3.27
C SER A 196 -1.19 -1.01 2.80
N TYR A 197 -1.03 -1.27 1.49
CA TYR A 197 -0.84 -2.60 0.91
C TYR A 197 0.08 -3.51 1.73
N SER A 198 1.22 -2.99 2.22
CA SER A 198 2.17 -3.80 2.98
C SER A 198 1.61 -4.25 4.33
N GLY A 199 0.61 -3.56 4.88
CA GLY A 199 -0.14 -4.08 6.04
C GLY A 199 -0.84 -5.40 5.71
N GLY A 200 -1.45 -5.51 4.53
CA GLY A 200 -2.01 -6.76 4.00
C GLY A 200 -0.95 -7.83 3.72
N LEU A 201 0.21 -7.42 3.20
CA LEU A 201 1.36 -8.32 3.03
C LEU A 201 1.80 -8.92 4.37
N MET A 202 1.91 -8.12 5.44
CA MET A 202 2.31 -8.62 6.76
C MET A 202 1.28 -9.56 7.38
N LEU A 203 -0.01 -9.31 7.14
CA LEU A 203 -1.06 -10.26 7.50
C LEU A 203 -0.91 -11.59 6.74
N THR A 204 -0.52 -11.55 5.47
CA THR A 204 -0.22 -12.75 4.68
C THR A 204 1.00 -13.49 5.21
N VAL A 205 2.06 -12.79 5.65
CA VAL A 205 3.21 -13.42 6.32
C VAL A 205 2.76 -14.09 7.63
N ALA A 206 1.96 -13.41 8.46
CA ALA A 206 1.46 -13.97 9.70
C ALA A 206 0.56 -15.22 9.50
N ARG A 207 -0.14 -15.32 8.36
CA ARG A 207 -0.89 -16.51 7.96
C ARG A 207 0.03 -17.64 7.49
N ASN A 208 0.91 -17.35 6.55
CA ASN A 208 1.64 -18.37 5.79
C ASN A 208 2.93 -18.82 6.49
N HIS A 209 3.53 -17.92 7.29
CA HIS A 209 4.78 -18.09 7.99
C HIS A 209 4.68 -17.53 9.43
N PRO A 210 3.74 -18.02 10.26
CA PRO A 210 3.56 -17.50 11.62
C PRO A 210 4.83 -17.62 12.48
N GLU A 211 5.68 -18.60 12.20
CA GLU A 211 6.98 -18.77 12.87
C GLU A 211 7.96 -17.62 12.61
N ALA A 212 7.77 -16.87 11.52
CA ALA A 212 8.61 -15.76 11.15
C ALA A 212 8.24 -14.46 11.90
N VAL A 213 7.11 -14.41 12.60
CA VAL A 213 6.53 -13.15 13.09
C VAL A 213 6.50 -13.10 14.62
N LYS A 214 7.22 -12.12 15.17
CA LYS A 214 7.20 -11.79 16.60
C LYS A 214 6.03 -10.88 16.97
N ALA A 215 5.83 -9.83 16.18
CA ALA A 215 4.79 -8.83 16.37
C ALA A 215 4.51 -8.11 15.04
N LEU A 216 3.35 -7.47 14.93
CA LEU A 216 2.98 -6.65 13.77
C LEU A 216 2.81 -5.18 14.18
N ILE A 217 3.27 -4.28 13.32
CA ILE A 217 2.88 -2.86 13.33
C ILE A 217 2.26 -2.58 11.96
N LEU A 218 0.95 -2.39 11.93
CA LEU A 218 0.15 -2.21 10.74
C LEU A 218 -0.35 -0.77 10.70
N ASN A 219 0.20 0.05 9.82
CA ASN A 219 -0.20 1.46 9.71
C ASN A 219 -1.04 1.69 8.46
N SER A 220 -2.28 2.12 8.65
CA SER A 220 -3.29 2.19 7.59
C SER A 220 -3.34 0.91 6.74
N PRO A 221 -3.46 -0.29 7.33
CA PRO A 221 -3.38 -1.53 6.57
C PRO A 221 -4.54 -1.71 5.59
N LEU A 222 -4.21 -2.14 4.36
CA LEU A 222 -5.18 -2.70 3.42
C LEU A 222 -5.19 -4.24 3.56
N PRO A 223 -6.18 -4.85 4.22
CA PRO A 223 -6.27 -6.31 4.28
C PRO A 223 -6.57 -6.89 2.89
N GLY A 224 -5.81 -7.87 2.42
CA GLY A 224 -6.00 -8.46 1.08
C GLY A 224 -7.37 -9.11 0.85
N TYR A 225 -8.09 -9.42 1.94
CA TYR A 225 -9.36 -10.15 1.91
C TYR A 225 -10.61 -9.28 1.72
N VAL A 226 -10.49 -7.96 1.67
CA VAL A 226 -11.61 -7.11 1.26
C VAL A 226 -11.62 -6.97 -0.26
N ASN A 227 -12.79 -6.62 -0.81
CA ASN A 227 -12.91 -6.20 -2.20
C ASN A 227 -12.71 -4.68 -2.25
N TYR A 228 -11.47 -4.25 -2.45
CA TYR A 228 -11.07 -2.87 -2.23
C TYR A 228 -11.80 -1.87 -3.14
N GLU A 229 -11.95 -2.23 -4.41
CA GLU A 229 -12.60 -1.41 -5.42
C GLU A 229 -14.13 -1.32 -5.22
N GLU A 230 -14.75 -2.33 -4.60
CA GLU A 230 -16.17 -2.29 -4.23
C GLU A 230 -16.46 -1.33 -3.06
N HIS A 231 -15.42 -0.91 -2.32
CA HIS A 231 -15.51 0.06 -1.24
C HIS A 231 -14.92 1.43 -1.62
N ALA A 232 -14.42 1.58 -2.84
CA ALA A 232 -13.65 2.71 -3.33
C ALA A 232 -14.22 4.08 -2.94
N LEU A 233 -15.42 4.40 -3.44
CA LEU A 233 -16.03 5.71 -3.24
C LEU A 233 -16.47 5.91 -1.78
N PHE A 234 -16.81 4.83 -1.07
CA PHE A 234 -17.11 4.89 0.35
C PHE A 234 -15.87 5.26 1.19
N ASN A 235 -14.67 4.81 0.80
CA ASN A 235 -13.43 5.20 1.50
C ASN A 235 -13.18 6.71 1.37
N PHE A 236 -13.33 7.25 0.16
CA PHE A 236 -13.26 8.69 -0.08
C PHE A 236 -14.34 9.45 0.69
N ASN A 237 -15.58 8.98 0.63
CA ASN A 237 -16.71 9.65 1.26
C ASN A 237 -16.59 9.69 2.79
N GLU A 238 -16.10 8.63 3.44
CA GLU A 238 -15.90 8.64 4.90
C GLU A 238 -14.81 9.63 5.32
N ALA A 239 -13.69 9.69 4.58
CA ALA A 239 -12.64 10.69 4.85
C ALA A 239 -13.14 12.13 4.61
N LEU A 240 -13.96 12.34 3.57
CA LEU A 240 -14.61 13.62 3.30
C LEU A 240 -15.60 14.01 4.41
N ASN A 241 -16.41 13.07 4.90
CA ASN A 241 -17.32 13.29 6.02
C ASN A 241 -16.58 13.74 7.28
N GLN A 242 -15.43 13.13 7.60
CA GLN A 242 -14.61 13.57 8.72
C GLN A 242 -14.16 15.04 8.57
N VAL A 243 -13.81 15.47 7.34
CA VAL A 243 -13.46 16.86 7.06
C VAL A 243 -14.67 17.78 7.19
N PHE A 244 -15.84 17.38 6.67
CA PHE A 244 -17.06 18.18 6.77
C PHE A 244 -17.51 18.32 8.23
N ASP A 245 -17.56 17.24 8.99
CA ASP A 245 -17.94 17.24 10.40
C ASP A 245 -17.04 18.18 11.22
N ASN A 246 -15.72 18.11 11.01
CA ASN A 246 -14.77 19.00 11.67
C ASN A 246 -14.93 20.45 11.23
N CYS A 247 -15.14 20.70 9.94
CA CYS A 247 -15.34 22.04 9.40
C CYS A 247 -16.60 22.70 9.97
N GLU A 248 -17.71 21.95 10.01
CA GLU A 248 -18.99 22.40 10.58
C GLU A 248 -18.84 22.71 12.08
N ALA A 249 -18.14 21.86 12.84
CA ALA A 249 -17.90 22.10 14.27
C ALA A 249 -16.99 23.31 14.55
N ASP A 250 -15.91 23.48 13.78
CA ASP A 250 -14.89 24.51 14.02
C ASP A 250 -15.24 25.88 13.43
N SER A 251 -16.08 25.91 12.38
CA SER A 251 -16.29 27.11 11.55
C SER A 251 -17.74 27.58 11.47
N THR A 252 -18.53 27.32 12.51
CA THR A 252 -19.98 27.66 12.59
C THR A 252 -20.32 29.12 12.27
N HIS A 253 -19.37 30.06 12.44
CA HIS A 253 -19.56 31.48 12.16
C HIS A 253 -18.91 31.98 10.87
N ASP A 254 -18.24 31.11 10.11
CA ASP A 254 -17.58 31.48 8.87
C ASP A 254 -18.48 31.20 7.66
N ALA A 255 -19.06 32.27 7.11
CA ALA A 255 -19.93 32.19 5.94
C ALA A 255 -19.27 31.52 4.72
N ARG A 256 -17.92 31.49 4.65
CA ARG A 256 -17.19 30.79 3.57
C ARG A 256 -17.47 29.29 3.57
N TYR A 257 -17.67 28.70 4.74
CA TYR A 257 -17.82 27.26 4.93
C TYR A 257 -19.26 26.83 5.22
N ALA A 258 -20.21 27.75 5.32
CA ALA A 258 -21.63 27.45 5.50
C ALA A 258 -22.12 26.44 4.44
N GLY A 259 -22.74 25.34 4.88
CA GLY A 259 -23.26 24.26 4.01
C GLY A 259 -22.22 23.71 3.03
N LEU A 260 -20.95 23.62 3.43
CA LEU A 260 -19.87 23.18 2.53
C LEU A 260 -20.12 21.77 1.99
N ARG A 261 -20.64 20.85 2.81
CA ARG A 261 -20.96 19.48 2.39
C ARG A 261 -21.97 19.45 1.25
N GLU A 262 -23.11 20.13 1.43
CA GLU A 262 -24.18 20.19 0.44
C GLU A 262 -23.71 20.88 -0.84
N ARG A 263 -22.97 21.99 -0.71
CA ARG A 263 -22.40 22.70 -1.87
C ARG A 263 -21.40 21.83 -2.62
N PHE A 264 -20.55 21.09 -1.92
CA PHE A 264 -19.59 20.16 -2.52
C PHE A 264 -20.32 19.06 -3.29
N HIS A 265 -21.30 18.39 -2.66
CA HIS A 265 -22.10 17.35 -3.31
C HIS A 265 -22.79 17.88 -4.57
N GLN A 266 -23.52 19.00 -4.45
CA GLN A 266 -24.22 19.61 -5.57
C GLN A 266 -23.28 20.01 -6.71
N TYR A 267 -22.16 20.66 -6.37
CA TYR A 267 -21.20 21.13 -7.36
C TYR A 267 -20.58 19.97 -8.12
N PHE A 268 -20.00 18.98 -7.43
CA PHE A 268 -19.32 17.85 -8.06
C PHE A 268 -20.28 16.91 -8.80
N THR A 269 -21.52 16.73 -8.34
CA THR A 269 -22.54 16.04 -9.13
C THR A 269 -22.84 16.80 -10.43
N SER A 270 -22.93 18.13 -10.38
CA SER A 270 -23.17 18.96 -11.57
C SER A 270 -22.03 18.93 -12.60
N LEU A 271 -20.83 18.44 -12.23
CA LEU A 271 -19.68 18.34 -13.12
C LEU A 271 -19.72 17.12 -14.05
N ALA A 272 -20.68 16.20 -13.86
CA ALA A 272 -20.81 15.00 -14.70
C ALA A 272 -20.86 15.35 -16.20
N GLY A 273 -19.96 14.75 -16.98
CA GLY A 273 -19.85 14.97 -18.43
C GLY A 273 -19.30 16.34 -18.87
N LYS A 274 -19.06 17.28 -17.94
CA LYS A 274 -18.49 18.60 -18.27
C LYS A 274 -17.00 18.47 -18.61
N LYS A 275 -16.59 19.24 -19.62
CA LYS A 275 -15.19 19.36 -20.04
C LYS A 275 -14.79 20.82 -19.95
N PHE A 276 -13.61 21.05 -19.40
CA PHE A 276 -13.03 22.37 -19.23
C PHE A 276 -11.70 22.45 -19.96
N SER A 277 -11.16 23.66 -20.09
CA SER A 277 -9.85 23.89 -20.67
C SER A 277 -9.10 24.99 -19.95
N LEU A 278 -7.77 24.90 -19.92
CA LEU A 278 -6.92 25.99 -19.47
C LEU A 278 -5.62 26.03 -20.28
N ARG A 279 -4.98 27.21 -20.32
CA ARG A 279 -3.62 27.37 -20.87
C ARG A 279 -2.59 26.88 -19.86
N TYR A 280 -1.86 25.83 -20.18
CA TYR A 280 -0.86 25.20 -19.33
C TYR A 280 0.52 25.36 -19.94
N ALA A 281 1.54 25.54 -19.09
CA ALA A 281 2.94 25.51 -19.46
C ALA A 281 3.62 24.51 -18.53
N GLU A 282 4.35 23.55 -19.11
CA GLU A 282 5.11 22.57 -18.32
C GLU A 282 6.14 23.31 -17.43
N PRO A 283 6.38 22.85 -16.18
CA PRO A 283 7.39 23.44 -15.32
C PRO A 283 8.75 23.56 -16.02
N GLY A 284 9.28 24.78 -16.08
CA GLY A 284 10.56 25.08 -16.75
C GLY A 284 10.50 25.24 -18.27
N LYS A 285 9.31 25.16 -18.89
CA LYS A 285 9.09 25.45 -20.32
C LYS A 285 8.44 26.83 -20.50
N ARG A 286 8.80 27.52 -21.59
CA ARG A 286 8.22 28.83 -21.96
C ARG A 286 6.92 28.67 -22.75
N ASP A 287 6.87 27.65 -23.60
CA ASP A 287 5.72 27.42 -24.46
C ASP A 287 4.54 26.89 -23.65
N SER A 288 3.37 27.43 -23.94
CA SER A 288 2.11 26.95 -23.37
C SER A 288 1.25 26.29 -24.43
N PHE A 289 0.46 25.32 -24.01
CA PHE A 289 -0.56 24.66 -24.81
C PHE A 289 -1.88 24.61 -24.04
N THR A 290 -2.97 24.33 -24.73
CA THR A 290 -4.27 24.21 -24.10
C THR A 290 -4.48 22.76 -23.71
N ILE A 291 -4.72 22.51 -22.42
CA ILE A 291 -5.12 21.20 -21.91
C ILE A 291 -6.63 21.15 -21.69
N ARG A 292 -7.20 19.96 -21.81
CA ARG A 292 -8.56 19.64 -21.37
C ARG A 292 -8.51 18.90 -20.05
N TYR A 293 -9.43 19.24 -19.15
CA TYR A 293 -9.59 18.59 -17.85
C TYR A 293 -11.09 18.42 -17.54
N THR A 294 -11.39 17.60 -16.56
CA THR A 294 -12.74 17.17 -16.21
C THR A 294 -12.95 17.24 -14.69
N LYS A 295 -14.00 16.56 -14.21
CA LYS A 295 -14.23 16.35 -12.77
C LYS A 295 -13.08 15.62 -12.10
N ASP A 296 -12.35 14.76 -12.82
CA ASP A 296 -11.32 13.90 -12.23
C ASP A 296 -10.19 14.72 -11.62
N GLU A 297 -9.61 15.67 -12.36
CA GLU A 297 -8.51 16.50 -11.83
C GLU A 297 -8.95 17.37 -10.65
N LEU A 298 -10.23 17.77 -10.61
CA LEU A 298 -10.77 18.53 -9.48
C LEU A 298 -11.02 17.63 -8.27
N THR A 299 -11.36 16.36 -8.50
CA THR A 299 -11.54 15.36 -7.44
C THR A 299 -10.18 14.97 -6.87
N ASP A 300 -9.18 14.70 -7.72
CA ASP A 300 -7.79 14.46 -7.32
C ASP A 300 -7.26 15.61 -6.45
N ALA A 301 -7.50 16.87 -6.87
CA ALA A 301 -7.10 18.04 -6.10
C ALA A 301 -7.62 18.08 -4.66
N VAL A 302 -8.78 17.47 -4.40
CA VAL A 302 -9.38 17.34 -3.07
C VAL A 302 -8.89 16.09 -2.36
N ILE A 303 -8.96 14.93 -3.01
CA ILE A 303 -8.63 13.62 -2.41
C ILE A 303 -7.16 13.51 -2.05
N ASP A 304 -6.24 13.99 -2.91
CA ASP A 304 -4.80 13.95 -2.63
C ASP A 304 -4.41 14.75 -1.38
N ARG A 305 -5.24 15.73 -1.01
CA ARG A 305 -5.05 16.57 0.18
C ARG A 305 -5.62 15.97 1.46
N LEU A 306 -6.33 14.83 1.38
CA LEU A 306 -6.74 14.03 2.53
C LEU A 306 -5.55 13.25 3.12
N ASN A 307 -4.48 13.99 3.41
CA ASN A 307 -3.26 13.50 4.01
C ASN A 307 -2.95 14.33 5.26
N THR A 308 -2.16 13.74 6.18
CA THR A 308 -1.83 14.35 7.48
C THR A 308 -1.20 15.75 7.38
N GLY A 309 -0.52 16.07 6.28
CA GLY A 309 0.12 17.37 6.09
C GLY A 309 -0.83 18.47 5.59
N GLN A 310 -1.89 18.10 4.86
CA GLN A 310 -2.72 19.06 4.12
C GLN A 310 -4.21 19.03 4.50
N LEU A 311 -4.64 18.11 5.36
CA LEU A 311 -6.06 17.91 5.71
C LEU A 311 -6.78 19.21 6.10
N LYS A 312 -6.11 20.09 6.86
CA LYS A 312 -6.66 21.39 7.29
C LYS A 312 -6.95 22.37 6.14
N THR A 313 -6.35 22.16 4.97
CA THR A 313 -6.54 23.03 3.79
C THR A 313 -7.73 22.61 2.94
N VAL A 314 -8.23 21.37 3.13
CA VAL A 314 -9.24 20.77 2.26
C VAL A 314 -10.53 21.61 2.17
N PRO A 315 -11.12 22.12 3.27
CA PRO A 315 -12.33 22.95 3.18
C PRO A 315 -12.14 24.22 2.32
N PHE A 316 -10.96 24.85 2.44
CA PHE A 316 -10.61 26.02 1.64
C PHE A 316 -10.46 25.66 0.15
N VAL A 317 -9.81 24.54 -0.16
CA VAL A 317 -9.65 24.06 -1.54
C VAL A 317 -10.99 23.75 -2.18
N MET A 318 -11.87 23.03 -1.48
CA MET A 318 -13.25 22.76 -1.94
C MET A 318 -13.99 24.07 -2.25
N THR A 319 -13.92 25.04 -1.34
CA THR A 319 -14.59 26.35 -1.51
C THR A 319 -14.08 27.07 -2.76
N ASN A 320 -12.77 27.07 -3.02
CA ASN A 320 -12.21 27.68 -4.23
C ASN A 320 -12.66 26.95 -5.50
N ILE A 321 -12.65 25.63 -5.50
CA ILE A 321 -13.10 24.83 -6.65
C ILE A 321 -14.58 25.10 -6.95
N ILE A 322 -15.44 25.10 -5.91
CA ILE A 322 -16.88 25.40 -6.04
C ILE A 322 -17.11 26.81 -6.61
N ASN A 323 -16.26 27.78 -6.27
CA ASN A 323 -16.32 29.14 -6.79
C ASN A 323 -15.75 29.28 -8.22
N GLY A 324 -15.36 28.18 -8.88
CA GLY A 324 -14.83 28.17 -10.24
C GLY A 324 -13.32 28.45 -10.35
N ASN A 325 -12.60 28.58 -9.22
CA ASN A 325 -11.16 28.86 -9.19
C ASN A 325 -10.33 27.58 -9.41
N HIS A 326 -10.52 26.91 -10.55
CA HIS A 326 -9.90 25.61 -10.86
C HIS A 326 -8.41 25.68 -11.17
N ALA A 327 -7.96 26.78 -11.77
CA ALA A 327 -6.72 26.80 -12.56
C ALA A 327 -5.48 26.36 -11.78
N GLN A 328 -5.32 26.81 -10.52
CA GLN A 328 -4.15 26.43 -9.72
C GLN A 328 -4.14 24.93 -9.39
N TYR A 329 -5.30 24.37 -9.02
CA TYR A 329 -5.41 22.98 -8.58
C TYR A 329 -5.25 22.00 -9.74
N VAL A 330 -5.82 22.33 -10.90
CA VAL A 330 -5.60 21.53 -12.11
C VAL A 330 -4.14 21.60 -12.55
N ARG A 331 -3.48 22.76 -12.46
CA ARG A 331 -2.04 22.88 -12.76
C ARG A 331 -1.21 21.98 -11.86
N GLU A 332 -1.45 21.98 -10.56
CA GLU A 332 -0.74 21.10 -9.62
C GLU A 332 -0.87 19.63 -9.99
N GLN A 333 -2.08 19.18 -10.38
CA GLN A 333 -2.32 17.80 -10.79
C GLN A 333 -1.59 17.45 -12.09
N VAL A 334 -1.66 18.33 -13.08
CA VAL A 334 -1.01 18.13 -14.36
C VAL A 334 0.52 18.20 -14.21
N ASP A 335 1.05 19.11 -13.40
CA ASP A 335 2.48 19.17 -13.05
C ASP A 335 2.96 17.83 -12.46
N GLY A 336 2.15 17.18 -11.63
CA GLY A 336 2.42 15.84 -11.09
C GLY A 336 2.58 14.79 -12.19
N VAL A 337 1.69 14.80 -13.19
CA VAL A 337 1.76 13.90 -14.35
C VAL A 337 3.02 14.15 -15.18
N PHE A 338 3.36 15.41 -15.46
CA PHE A 338 4.56 15.75 -16.23
C PHE A 338 5.86 15.45 -15.50
N ARG A 339 5.90 15.61 -14.18
CA ARG A 339 7.01 15.17 -13.33
C ARG A 339 7.17 13.65 -13.36
N GLY A 340 6.05 12.94 -13.40
CA GLY A 340 5.98 11.49 -13.41
C GLY A 340 6.35 10.87 -12.07
N ASN A 341 6.02 9.59 -11.90
CA ASN A 341 6.28 8.84 -10.67
C ASN A 341 7.47 7.89 -10.87
N GLN A 342 8.68 8.40 -10.63
CA GLN A 342 9.91 7.63 -10.82
C GLN A 342 10.07 6.48 -9.82
N ALA A 343 9.35 6.53 -8.69
CA ALA A 343 9.46 5.55 -7.61
C ALA A 343 8.55 4.32 -7.78
N LEU A 344 7.51 4.42 -8.61
CA LEU A 344 6.53 3.35 -8.81
C LEU A 344 6.95 2.41 -9.96
N SER A 345 7.01 1.11 -9.69
CA SER A 345 7.05 0.08 -10.73
C SER A 345 5.63 -0.35 -11.10
N ALA A 346 5.08 0.23 -12.17
CA ALA A 346 3.67 0.02 -12.54
C ALA A 346 3.32 -1.44 -12.87
N GLY A 347 4.21 -2.19 -13.54
CA GLY A 347 3.97 -3.60 -13.85
C GLY A 347 3.88 -4.48 -12.59
N MET A 348 4.66 -4.18 -11.56
CA MET A 348 4.56 -4.86 -10.26
C MET A 348 3.19 -4.58 -9.61
N ARG A 349 2.77 -3.31 -9.65
CA ARG A 349 1.44 -2.89 -9.17
C ARG A 349 0.31 -3.61 -9.92
N TYR A 350 0.39 -3.68 -11.25
CA TYR A 350 -0.60 -4.38 -12.07
C TYR A 350 -0.66 -5.87 -11.73
N SER A 351 0.49 -6.54 -11.55
CA SER A 351 0.49 -7.96 -11.20
C SER A 351 -0.23 -8.25 -9.88
N ILE A 352 -0.06 -7.41 -8.86
CA ILE A 352 -0.77 -7.59 -7.57
C ILE A 352 -2.25 -7.27 -7.71
N TYR A 353 -2.62 -6.05 -8.13
CA TYR A 353 -4.03 -5.66 -8.16
C TYR A 353 -4.84 -6.57 -9.09
N CYS A 354 -4.29 -6.97 -10.23
CA CYS A 354 -4.98 -7.85 -11.17
C CYS A 354 -5.12 -9.29 -10.69
N SER A 355 -4.20 -9.80 -9.86
CA SER A 355 -4.30 -11.16 -9.34
C SER A 355 -5.14 -11.25 -8.06
N GLU A 356 -5.22 -10.17 -7.28
CA GLU A 356 -5.76 -10.21 -5.92
C GLU A 356 -7.00 -9.34 -5.68
N GLN A 357 -7.09 -8.17 -6.29
CA GLN A 357 -8.18 -7.23 -6.03
C GLN A 357 -9.20 -7.28 -7.17
N ILE A 358 -8.78 -6.89 -8.37
CA ILE A 358 -9.64 -6.81 -9.56
C ILE A 358 -10.16 -8.18 -10.00
N ALA A 359 -9.38 -9.25 -9.80
CA ALA A 359 -9.82 -10.62 -10.10
C ALA A 359 -11.06 -11.06 -9.31
N TYR A 360 -11.31 -10.42 -8.16
CA TYR A 360 -12.39 -10.76 -7.23
C TYR A 360 -13.45 -9.66 -7.12
N ALA A 361 -13.23 -8.50 -7.75
CA ALA A 361 -14.12 -7.36 -7.68
C ALA A 361 -15.24 -7.45 -8.72
N ASP A 362 -16.47 -7.21 -8.29
CA ASP A 362 -17.65 -7.16 -9.15
C ASP A 362 -17.82 -5.78 -9.78
N LYS A 363 -17.80 -5.74 -11.12
CA LYS A 363 -18.02 -4.51 -11.91
C LYS A 363 -19.36 -3.85 -11.62
N ALA A 364 -20.42 -4.62 -11.38
CA ALA A 364 -21.75 -4.10 -11.11
C ALA A 364 -21.79 -3.39 -9.75
N LEU A 365 -21.18 -3.98 -8.72
CA LEU A 365 -21.08 -3.36 -7.39
C LEU A 365 -20.19 -2.11 -7.42
N ILE A 366 -19.08 -2.15 -8.16
CA ILE A 366 -18.27 -0.96 -8.40
C ILE A 366 -19.12 0.15 -9.02
N LYS A 367 -19.88 -0.18 -10.07
CA LYS A 367 -20.73 0.81 -10.77
C LYS A 367 -21.86 1.33 -9.89
N GLN A 368 -22.45 0.50 -9.04
CA GLN A 368 -23.53 0.89 -8.14
C GLN A 368 -23.13 1.99 -7.14
N GLN A 369 -21.84 2.09 -6.79
CA GLN A 369 -21.34 3.18 -5.95
C GLN A 369 -21.60 4.56 -6.58
N ASP A 370 -21.60 4.67 -7.91
CA ASP A 370 -21.88 5.92 -8.62
C ASP A 370 -23.31 6.43 -8.35
N GLU A 371 -24.26 5.52 -8.14
CA GLU A 371 -25.67 5.85 -7.86
C GLU A 371 -25.83 6.35 -6.42
N VAL A 372 -25.07 5.78 -5.49
CA VAL A 372 -25.11 6.13 -4.06
C VAL A 372 -24.35 7.43 -3.78
N LEU A 373 -23.25 7.66 -4.49
CA LEU A 373 -22.32 8.78 -4.28
C LEU A 373 -22.11 9.58 -5.57
N PRO A 374 -23.15 10.21 -6.15
CA PRO A 374 -23.09 10.85 -7.46
C PRO A 374 -22.08 11.99 -7.58
N TRP A 375 -21.66 12.59 -6.48
CA TRP A 375 -20.58 13.59 -6.48
C TRP A 375 -19.21 12.98 -6.79
N LEU A 376 -18.95 11.74 -6.38
CA LEU A 376 -17.73 10.99 -6.71
C LEU A 376 -17.86 10.12 -7.96
N ALA A 377 -19.07 9.94 -8.50
CA ALA A 377 -19.35 9.00 -9.57
C ALA A 377 -18.42 9.12 -10.80
N GLY A 378 -17.94 7.98 -11.31
CA GLY A 378 -17.09 7.91 -12.50
C GLY A 378 -15.63 8.34 -12.29
N HIS A 379 -15.25 8.77 -11.09
CA HIS A 379 -13.86 9.08 -10.78
C HIS A 379 -13.03 7.79 -10.59
N PRO A 380 -11.86 7.65 -11.22
CA PRO A 380 -11.01 6.47 -11.03
C PRO A 380 -10.42 6.43 -9.63
N PHE A 381 -10.84 5.46 -8.81
CA PHE A 381 -10.29 5.26 -7.47
C PHE A 381 -8.85 4.77 -7.46
N ASN A 382 -8.48 3.95 -8.44
CA ASN A 382 -7.18 3.32 -8.57
C ASN A 382 -6.79 3.33 -10.06
N ASN A 383 -5.50 3.40 -10.35
CA ASN A 383 -4.98 3.31 -11.72
C ASN A 383 -4.83 1.84 -12.21
N VAL A 384 -5.60 0.93 -11.60
CA VAL A 384 -5.72 -0.46 -12.03
C VAL A 384 -7.19 -0.82 -11.97
N ASP A 385 -7.75 -1.21 -13.11
CA ASP A 385 -9.15 -1.62 -13.26
C ASP A 385 -9.26 -2.92 -14.08
N HIS A 386 -10.48 -3.36 -14.37
CA HIS A 386 -10.68 -4.56 -15.18
C HIS A 386 -10.16 -4.44 -16.62
N ALA A 387 -10.10 -3.24 -17.21
CA ALA A 387 -9.60 -3.04 -18.57
C ALA A 387 -8.07 -3.19 -18.61
N ILE A 388 -7.38 -2.58 -17.65
CA ILE A 388 -5.94 -2.74 -17.41
C ILE A 388 -5.63 -4.22 -17.15
N CYS A 389 -6.42 -4.91 -16.31
CA CYS A 389 -6.19 -6.32 -16.00
C CYS A 389 -6.49 -7.27 -17.16
N THR A 390 -7.45 -6.93 -18.03
CA THR A 390 -7.69 -7.64 -19.30
C THR A 390 -6.48 -7.51 -20.25
N CYS A 391 -5.76 -6.38 -20.19
CA CYS A 391 -4.52 -6.20 -20.92
C CYS A 391 -3.34 -6.91 -20.26
N TRP A 392 -3.25 -6.87 -18.92
CA TRP A 392 -2.11 -7.40 -18.15
C TRP A 392 -2.08 -8.92 -18.05
N GLN A 393 -3.25 -9.56 -17.93
CA GLN A 393 -3.44 -11.03 -18.01
C GLN A 393 -2.51 -11.84 -17.08
N VAL A 394 -2.62 -11.60 -15.78
CA VAL A 394 -2.00 -12.45 -14.75
C VAL A 394 -3.02 -13.42 -14.18
N LYS A 395 -2.53 -14.54 -13.65
CA LYS A 395 -3.38 -15.53 -12.99
C LYS A 395 -3.94 -14.95 -11.67
N PRO A 396 -5.25 -15.12 -11.38
CA PRO A 396 -5.79 -14.85 -10.05
C PRO A 396 -5.07 -15.66 -8.97
N GLU A 397 -4.82 -15.02 -7.83
CA GLU A 397 -4.36 -15.71 -6.63
C GLU A 397 -5.44 -16.69 -6.12
N PRO A 398 -5.10 -17.72 -5.33
CA PRO A 398 -6.08 -18.65 -4.79
C PRO A 398 -7.08 -17.96 -3.85
N ALA A 399 -8.32 -18.45 -3.78
CA ALA A 399 -9.41 -17.83 -3.00
C ALA A 399 -9.10 -17.63 -1.49
N ILE A 400 -8.10 -18.34 -0.95
CA ILE A 400 -7.65 -18.14 0.43
C ILE A 400 -7.21 -16.69 0.70
N VAL A 401 -6.75 -15.94 -0.30
CA VAL A 401 -6.40 -14.51 -0.13
C VAL A 401 -7.61 -13.65 0.21
N LYS A 402 -8.83 -14.12 -0.12
CA LYS A 402 -10.12 -13.49 0.22
C LYS A 402 -10.76 -13.97 1.53
N THR A 403 -10.04 -14.78 2.31
CA THR A 403 -10.47 -15.14 3.66
C THR A 403 -9.84 -14.21 4.70
N PRO A 404 -10.50 -13.90 5.83
CA PRO A 404 -9.88 -13.19 6.93
C PRO A 404 -8.64 -13.91 7.51
N VAL A 405 -7.65 -13.16 8.01
CA VAL A 405 -6.46 -13.72 8.66
C VAL A 405 -6.73 -13.88 10.14
N TYR A 406 -6.69 -15.12 10.63
CA TYR A 406 -6.73 -15.43 12.06
C TYR A 406 -5.31 -15.62 12.59
N SER A 407 -4.93 -14.88 13.63
CA SER A 407 -3.59 -14.97 14.21
C SER A 407 -3.55 -14.52 15.66
N ASN A 408 -2.77 -15.23 16.48
CA ASN A 408 -2.46 -14.84 17.86
C ASN A 408 -1.21 -13.95 17.96
N VAL A 409 -0.60 -13.58 16.84
CA VAL A 409 0.52 -12.63 16.84
C VAL A 409 0.00 -11.28 17.36
N PRO A 410 0.64 -10.69 18.39
CA PRO A 410 0.23 -9.37 18.88
C PRO A 410 0.48 -8.32 17.79
N ALA A 411 -0.47 -7.40 17.63
CA ALA A 411 -0.41 -6.36 16.60
C ALA A 411 -0.77 -4.98 17.15
N LEU A 412 -0.04 -3.95 16.70
CA LEU A 412 -0.51 -2.57 16.75
C LEU A 412 -1.09 -2.22 15.39
N ILE A 413 -2.37 -1.87 15.37
CA ILE A 413 -3.06 -1.38 14.18
C ILE A 413 -3.28 0.11 14.37
N ALA A 414 -2.79 0.93 13.44
CA ALA A 414 -2.95 2.37 13.46
C ALA A 414 -3.64 2.86 12.19
N GLY A 415 -4.43 3.93 12.27
CA GLY A 415 -5.01 4.58 11.10
C GLY A 415 -5.44 6.02 11.41
N GLY A 416 -5.44 6.85 10.37
CA GLY A 416 -6.02 8.18 10.43
C GLY A 416 -7.54 8.09 10.30
N ASP A 417 -8.27 8.94 11.01
CA ASP A 417 -9.73 9.03 10.86
C ASP A 417 -10.17 9.63 9.52
N ALA A 418 -9.28 10.39 8.86
CA ALA A 418 -9.49 10.93 7.53
C ALA A 418 -8.65 10.22 6.46
N ASP A 419 -8.37 8.92 6.62
CA ASP A 419 -7.65 8.11 5.63
C ASP A 419 -8.57 7.74 4.45
N PRO A 420 -8.36 8.30 3.23
CA PRO A 420 -9.23 8.04 2.09
C PRO A 420 -8.97 6.70 1.42
N TRP A 421 -7.87 6.02 1.76
CA TRP A 421 -7.44 4.77 1.13
C TRP A 421 -7.72 3.59 2.04
N CYS A 422 -7.37 3.68 3.32
CA CYS A 422 -7.49 2.59 4.28
C CYS A 422 -8.25 3.06 5.51
N ARG A 423 -9.53 3.37 5.31
CA ARG A 423 -10.43 3.88 6.36
C ARG A 423 -10.44 3.01 7.63
N PRO A 424 -10.72 3.59 8.82
CA PRO A 424 -10.73 2.86 10.10
C PRO A 424 -11.58 1.58 10.14
N PHE A 425 -12.56 1.45 9.24
CA PHE A 425 -13.33 0.22 9.07
C PHE A 425 -12.44 -1.03 8.87
N TYR A 426 -11.40 -0.95 8.04
CA TYR A 426 -10.50 -2.09 7.80
C TYR A 426 -9.72 -2.48 9.05
N ASN A 427 -9.32 -1.50 9.85
CA ASN A 427 -8.61 -1.74 11.10
C ASN A 427 -9.48 -2.54 12.08
N ARG A 428 -10.76 -2.20 12.19
CA ARG A 428 -11.73 -2.95 13.00
C ARG A 428 -11.99 -4.35 12.45
N LEU A 429 -12.01 -4.55 11.13
CA LEU A 429 -12.11 -5.88 10.53
C LEU A 429 -10.91 -6.77 10.92
N ILE A 430 -9.69 -6.26 10.81
CA ILE A 430 -8.48 -7.00 11.19
C ILE A 430 -8.50 -7.34 12.68
N LYS A 431 -8.87 -6.39 13.54
CA LYS A 431 -8.93 -6.60 15.00
C LYS A 431 -9.88 -7.75 15.39
N ARG A 432 -10.99 -7.95 14.66
CA ARG A 432 -11.96 -9.03 14.95
C ARG A 432 -11.35 -10.44 14.88
N THR A 433 -10.31 -10.64 14.07
CA THR A 433 -9.68 -11.95 13.88
C THR A 433 -8.28 -12.05 14.50
N MET A 434 -7.87 -11.03 15.25
CA MET A 434 -6.58 -10.95 15.93
C MET A 434 -6.79 -10.52 17.39
N PRO A 435 -7.04 -11.46 18.33
CA PRO A 435 -7.48 -11.15 19.69
C PRO A 435 -6.45 -10.36 20.52
N HIS A 436 -5.18 -10.39 20.12
CA HIS A 436 -4.09 -9.63 20.75
C HIS A 436 -3.76 -8.33 20.00
N ALA A 437 -4.57 -7.95 18.99
CA ALA A 437 -4.41 -6.68 18.30
C ALA A 437 -4.96 -5.52 19.12
N GLN A 438 -4.20 -4.43 19.14
CA GLN A 438 -4.55 -3.17 19.75
C GLN A 438 -4.72 -2.13 18.64
N LEU A 439 -5.81 -1.38 18.67
CA LEU A 439 -6.15 -0.42 17.63
C LEU A 439 -6.02 0.99 18.16
N ILE A 440 -5.29 1.84 17.43
CA ILE A 440 -5.28 3.28 17.63
C ILE A 440 -5.83 4.00 16.40
N THR A 441 -6.69 4.98 16.63
CA THR A 441 -7.14 5.94 15.62
C THR A 441 -6.60 7.30 15.98
N VAL A 442 -5.84 7.89 15.06
CA VAL A 442 -5.24 9.21 15.23
C VAL A 442 -6.14 10.23 14.55
N HIS A 443 -6.67 11.16 15.33
CA HIS A 443 -7.59 12.17 14.84
C HIS A 443 -6.88 13.22 13.99
N ASN A 444 -7.57 13.70 12.96
CA ASN A 444 -7.04 14.66 11.98
C ASN A 444 -5.77 14.16 11.28
N ASN A 445 -5.65 12.84 11.06
CA ASN A 445 -4.60 12.24 10.24
C ASN A 445 -5.23 11.60 9.01
N GLY A 446 -4.49 11.66 7.90
CA GLY A 446 -4.84 10.90 6.70
C GLY A 446 -4.11 9.56 6.68
N HIS A 447 -3.84 9.08 5.47
CA HIS A 447 -3.16 7.81 5.25
C HIS A 447 -1.75 7.76 5.86
N GLY A 448 -1.44 6.67 6.57
CA GLY A 448 -0.17 6.51 7.29
C GLY A 448 -0.15 7.38 8.55
N ALA A 449 -0.94 7.00 9.56
CA ALA A 449 -1.06 7.74 10.81
C ALA A 449 0.30 7.88 11.54
N ARG A 450 0.46 9.00 12.24
CA ARG A 450 1.64 9.21 13.10
C ARG A 450 1.60 8.24 14.28
N LEU A 451 2.65 7.43 14.44
CA LEU A 451 2.81 6.52 15.58
C LEU A 451 3.45 7.21 16.79
N GLY A 452 4.14 8.33 16.58
CA GLY A 452 4.75 9.15 17.63
C GLY A 452 4.35 10.61 17.52
N MET A 453 3.93 11.21 18.64
CA MET A 453 3.58 12.64 18.72
C MET A 453 3.57 13.14 20.17
N LYS A 454 3.87 14.43 20.38
CA LYS A 454 3.86 15.09 21.70
C LYS A 454 4.60 14.30 22.81
N GLY A 455 5.73 13.67 22.46
CA GLY A 455 6.55 12.88 23.39
C GLY A 455 6.04 11.45 23.68
N VAL A 456 4.93 11.04 23.06
CA VAL A 456 4.39 9.68 23.14
C VAL A 456 4.76 8.91 21.88
N ASP A 457 5.21 7.66 22.01
CA ASP A 457 5.48 6.74 20.89
C ASP A 457 4.70 5.44 21.13
N PHE A 458 3.60 5.27 20.39
CA PHE A 458 2.71 4.12 20.54
C PHE A 458 3.34 2.82 20.05
N ALA A 459 4.22 2.88 19.03
CA ALA A 459 4.95 1.71 18.58
C ALA A 459 5.91 1.22 19.67
N LYS A 460 6.60 2.14 20.36
CA LYS A 460 7.46 1.83 21.50
C LYS A 460 6.69 1.31 22.70
N MET A 461 5.58 1.96 23.06
CA MET A 461 4.74 1.48 24.15
C MET A 461 4.25 0.06 23.88
N PHE A 462 3.80 -0.22 22.66
CA PHE A 462 3.36 -1.54 22.23
C PHE A 462 4.50 -2.56 22.25
N LEU A 463 5.63 -2.29 21.59
CA LEU A 463 6.73 -3.25 21.50
C LEU A 463 7.40 -3.55 22.84
N THR A 464 7.31 -2.64 23.82
CA THR A 464 7.79 -2.87 25.18
C THR A 464 6.97 -3.94 25.90
N ASN A 465 5.65 -3.95 25.71
CA ASN A 465 4.76 -4.99 26.26
C ASN A 465 3.53 -5.18 25.35
N PRO A 466 3.63 -6.03 24.30
CA PRO A 466 2.59 -6.14 23.27
C PRO A 466 1.23 -6.62 23.77
N TYR A 467 1.20 -7.29 24.92
CA TYR A 467 -0.02 -7.83 25.54
C TYR A 467 -0.62 -6.89 26.59
N LYS A 468 0.09 -5.83 26.99
CA LYS A 468 -0.46 -4.80 27.88
C LYS A 468 -1.30 -3.83 27.05
N LYS A 469 -2.55 -3.63 27.48
CA LYS A 469 -3.47 -2.67 26.84
C LYS A 469 -2.84 -1.27 26.83
N LEU A 470 -2.80 -0.66 25.65
CA LEU A 470 -2.37 0.70 25.42
C LEU A 470 -3.39 1.65 26.06
N VAL A 471 -2.87 2.76 26.60
CA VAL A 471 -3.67 3.86 27.11
C VAL A 471 -3.08 5.12 26.50
N SER A 472 -3.90 5.89 25.80
CA SER A 472 -3.45 7.16 25.24
C SER A 472 -3.59 8.26 26.29
N PRO A 473 -2.52 9.04 26.57
CA PRO A 473 -2.63 10.28 27.31
C PRO A 473 -3.04 11.46 26.41
N LEU A 474 -3.19 11.22 25.10
CA LEU A 474 -3.46 12.24 24.09
C LEU A 474 -4.93 12.22 23.68
N LYS A 475 -5.57 13.39 23.70
CA LYS A 475 -6.98 13.54 23.29
C LYS A 475 -7.19 13.27 21.80
N GLU A 476 -6.16 13.52 21.00
CA GLU A 476 -6.18 13.27 19.55
C GLU A 476 -5.94 11.79 19.16
N VAL A 477 -5.83 10.87 20.13
CA VAL A 477 -5.69 9.44 19.83
C VAL A 477 -6.71 8.64 20.64
N THR A 478 -7.59 7.96 19.92
CA THR A 478 -8.49 6.97 20.49
C THR A 478 -7.82 5.60 20.49
N VAL A 479 -7.86 4.89 21.62
CA VAL A 479 -7.36 3.51 21.74
C VAL A 479 -8.55 2.60 21.99
N GLU A 480 -8.73 1.61 21.11
CA GLU A 480 -9.77 0.58 21.24
C GLU A 480 -9.21 -0.73 21.76
#